data_AF-A0A957XG10-F1
#
_entry.id   AF-A0A957XG10-F1
#
_cell.length_a   1.000
_cell.length_b   1.000
_cell.length_c   1.000
_cell.angle_alpha   90.00
_cell.angle_beta   90.00
_cell.angle_gamma   90.00
#
_symmetry.space_group_name_H-M   'P 1'
#
loop_
_entity.id
_entity.type
_entity.pdbx_description
1 polymer ?
#
loop_
_entity_poly.entity_id
_entity_poly.type
_entity_poly.pdbx_seq_one_letter_code
_entity_poly.pdbx_strand_id
1 'polypeptide(L)'
;MNNLFPSDFIKTNHTGTNNNLTGFIQRVLITIGILVAAVLLLAFLYYGFDMLLLAFSGILFAIFLRSLSNIVRDHTPLSDGWSIGVTLLLLIAIIVLGIVYLVPSIGNQLDELSQTVPESIQDVRNFLNEYGVGSFIQAQEIPEPTQLLSGQMGNVSSRIAGIFSTTMGMISSVIVILFTGLFFAFQPQMYIDGFIKLIPQKARSRSREILTALEYTLRWWLIARFLSMALIAVLTVIGLWLLDVPMALTLGILTGLLTFIPIIGASLAIVPPMLIAFTQSPMLAVYVLGFYLVLQTIESYIITPIVQERAISRLRR
;
A
#
# COMPACT_ATOMS: atom_id res chain seq x y z
N MET A 1 -93.50 35.47 6.13
CA MET A 1 -93.26 34.43 5.12
C MET A 1 -91.78 34.43 4.77
N ASN A 2 -91.20 33.24 4.82
CA ASN A 2 -89.80 32.86 4.65
C ASN A 2 -89.13 33.38 3.38
N ASN A 3 -87.83 33.68 3.46
CA ASN A 3 -86.75 32.99 2.73
C ASN A 3 -85.41 33.65 3.09
N LEU A 4 -84.54 33.03 3.90
CA LEU A 4 -83.60 31.95 3.56
C LEU A 4 -82.66 32.32 2.41
N PHE A 5 -81.54 33.01 2.69
CA PHE A 5 -80.22 32.72 2.10
C PHE A 5 -79.10 33.29 2.99
N PRO A 6 -78.06 32.51 3.34
CA PRO A 6 -76.95 32.95 4.19
C PRO A 6 -75.89 33.73 3.39
N SER A 7 -75.34 34.79 3.97
CA SER A 7 -74.28 35.64 3.41
C SER A 7 -72.86 35.02 3.45
N ASP A 8 -72.74 33.71 3.65
CA ASP A 8 -71.48 33.07 4.01
C ASP A 8 -70.85 32.30 2.84
N PHE A 9 -70.48 32.97 1.74
CA PHE A 9 -69.75 32.27 0.67
C PHE A 9 -68.72 33.10 -0.10
N ILE A 10 -67.97 34.01 0.53
CA ILE A 10 -66.68 34.43 -0.03
C ILE A 10 -65.66 34.67 1.10
N LYS A 11 -65.13 33.57 1.66
CA LYS A 11 -63.79 33.56 2.27
C LYS A 11 -62.95 32.51 1.54
N THR A 12 -62.39 32.90 0.40
CA THR A 12 -61.34 32.14 -0.27
C THR A 12 -60.08 32.22 0.59
N ASN A 13 -59.83 31.15 1.35
CA ASN A 13 -58.60 30.92 2.09
C ASN A 13 -57.40 30.84 1.12
N HIS A 14 -56.70 31.96 0.92
CA HIS A 14 -55.47 32.03 0.11
C HIS A 14 -54.17 31.91 0.93
N THR A 15 -54.23 31.49 2.19
CA THR A 15 -53.05 31.48 3.10
C THR A 15 -52.29 30.14 3.15
N GLY A 16 -52.66 29.14 2.34
CA GLY A 16 -52.07 27.78 2.39
C GLY A 16 -50.84 27.52 1.52
N THR A 17 -50.46 28.42 0.61
CA THR A 17 -49.39 28.16 -0.38
C THR A 17 -47.99 28.56 0.10
N ASN A 18 -47.87 29.60 0.94
CA ASN A 18 -46.56 30.16 1.31
C ASN A 18 -45.71 29.22 2.17
N ASN A 19 -46.30 28.48 3.11
CA ASN A 19 -45.54 27.56 3.99
C ASN A 19 -44.94 26.36 3.24
N ASN A 20 -45.59 25.93 2.15
CA ASN A 20 -45.10 24.83 1.32
C ASN A 20 -43.92 25.25 0.44
N LEU A 21 -43.91 26.50 -0.05
CA LEU A 21 -42.81 27.05 -0.83
C LEU A 21 -41.53 27.25 0.00
N THR A 22 -41.61 27.81 1.21
CA THR A 22 -40.42 27.99 2.06
C THR A 22 -39.82 26.66 2.49
N GLY A 23 -40.66 25.67 2.84
CA GLY A 23 -40.20 24.31 3.16
C GLY A 23 -39.58 23.61 1.94
N PHE A 24 -40.14 23.81 0.74
CA PHE A 24 -39.59 23.27 -0.49
C PHE A 24 -38.24 23.92 -0.85
N ILE A 25 -38.13 25.25 -0.80
CA ILE A 25 -36.88 25.98 -1.06
C ILE A 25 -35.80 25.57 -0.07
N GLN A 26 -36.13 25.43 1.22
CA GLN A 26 -35.18 24.97 2.23
C GLN A 26 -34.67 23.55 1.95
N ARG A 27 -35.56 22.62 1.56
CA ARG A 27 -35.16 21.26 1.16
C ARG A 27 -34.28 21.26 -0.08
N VAL A 28 -34.65 22.05 -1.11
CA VAL A 28 -33.87 22.18 -2.34
C VAL A 28 -32.48 22.78 -2.05
N LEU A 29 -32.38 23.82 -1.23
CA LEU A 29 -31.11 24.42 -0.82
C LEU A 29 -30.25 23.45 -0.01
N ILE A 30 -30.84 22.69 0.91
CA ILE A 30 -30.12 21.65 1.68
C ILE A 30 -29.63 20.55 0.73
N THR A 31 -30.48 20.06 -0.18
CA THR A 31 -30.10 19.02 -1.14
C THR A 31 -28.98 19.50 -2.06
N ILE A 32 -29.08 20.71 -2.62
CA ILE A 32 -28.02 21.30 -3.45
C ILE A 32 -26.75 21.48 -2.63
N GLY A 33 -26.84 21.97 -1.40
CA GLY A 33 -25.70 22.14 -0.50
C GLY A 33 -24.99 20.81 -0.20
N ILE A 34 -25.74 19.74 0.08
CA ILE A 34 -25.19 18.39 0.29
C ILE A 34 -24.52 17.87 -0.99
N LEU A 35 -25.15 18.10 -2.16
CA LEU A 35 -24.63 17.64 -3.45
C LEU A 35 -23.32 18.36 -3.80
N VAL A 36 -23.26 19.68 -3.61
CA VAL A 36 -22.04 20.48 -3.79
C VAL A 36 -20.96 20.03 -2.80
N ALA A 37 -21.30 19.83 -1.52
CA ALA A 37 -20.36 19.33 -0.53
C ALA A 37 -19.82 17.94 -0.89
N ALA A 38 -20.68 17.04 -1.38
CA ALA A 38 -20.28 15.70 -1.83
C ALA A 38 -19.35 15.75 -3.05
N VAL A 39 -19.64 16.61 -4.04
CA VAL A 39 -18.77 16.80 -5.22
C VAL A 39 -17.44 17.41 -4.82
N LEU A 40 -17.43 18.42 -3.93
CA LEU A 40 -16.19 19.01 -3.41
C LEU A 40 -15.39 17.99 -2.60
N LEU A 41 -16.04 17.16 -1.79
CA LEU A 41 -15.39 16.08 -1.05
C LEU A 41 -14.78 15.05 -2.01
N LEU A 42 -15.51 14.64 -3.05
CA LEU A 42 -15.02 13.72 -4.07
C LEU A 42 -13.84 14.30 -4.85
N ALA A 43 -13.92 15.57 -5.24
CA ALA A 43 -12.82 16.26 -5.91
C ALA A 43 -11.59 16.38 -4.99
N PHE A 44 -11.79 16.74 -3.72
CA PHE A 44 -10.73 16.77 -2.73
C PHE A 44 -10.12 15.39 -2.51
N LEU A 45 -10.93 14.34 -2.42
CA LEU A 45 -10.45 12.97 -2.31
C LEU A 45 -9.70 12.53 -3.56
N TYR A 46 -10.16 12.89 -4.76
CA TYR A 46 -9.50 12.53 -6.01
C TYR A 46 -8.14 13.23 -6.18
N TYR A 47 -8.09 14.55 -6.01
CA TYR A 47 -6.84 15.33 -6.17
C TYR A 47 -5.93 15.28 -4.95
N GLY A 48 -6.48 15.02 -3.76
CA GLY A 48 -5.76 14.96 -2.49
C GLY A 48 -5.40 13.54 -2.04
N PHE A 49 -5.80 12.50 -2.79
CA PHE A 49 -5.56 11.11 -2.39
C PHE A 49 -4.08 10.84 -2.13
N ASP A 50 -3.21 11.28 -3.05
CA ASP A 50 -1.77 11.07 -2.93
C ASP A 50 -1.19 11.74 -1.69
N MET A 51 -1.65 12.96 -1.37
CA MET A 51 -1.25 13.67 -0.16
C MET A 51 -1.76 12.97 1.11
N LEU A 52 -2.98 12.43 1.06
CA LEU A 52 -3.56 11.65 2.15
C LEU A 52 -2.78 10.35 2.38
N LEU A 53 -2.41 9.64 1.31
CA LEU A 53 -1.57 8.45 1.37
C LEU A 53 -0.19 8.80 1.94
N LEU A 54 0.41 9.90 1.52
CA LEU A 54 1.72 10.34 2.01
C LEU A 54 1.68 10.70 3.50
N ALA A 55 0.63 11.40 3.93
CA ALA A 55 0.39 11.70 5.35
C ALA A 55 0.15 10.41 6.15
N PHE A 56 -0.65 9.48 5.63
CA PHE A 56 -0.90 8.18 6.24
C PHE A 56 0.37 7.34 6.36
N SER A 57 1.22 7.31 5.33
CA SER A 57 2.55 6.69 5.36
C SER A 57 3.45 7.34 6.41
N GLY A 58 3.40 8.67 6.57
CA GLY A 58 4.07 9.39 7.65
C GLY A 58 3.58 8.95 9.04
N ILE A 59 2.28 8.79 9.23
CA ILE A 59 1.70 8.28 10.49
C ILE A 59 2.15 6.84 10.75
N LEU A 60 2.12 5.96 9.74
CA LEU A 60 2.61 4.59 9.88
C LEU A 60 4.10 4.56 10.24
N PHE A 61 4.91 5.40 9.60
CA PHE A 61 6.33 5.54 9.94
C PHE A 61 6.53 6.05 11.37
N ALA A 62 5.72 7.01 11.82
CA ALA A 62 5.76 7.50 13.20
C ALA A 62 5.45 6.40 14.22
N ILE A 63 4.40 5.61 13.96
CA ILE A 63 4.01 4.47 14.79
C ILE A 63 5.12 3.41 14.82
N PHE A 64 5.70 3.10 13.66
CA PHE A 64 6.82 2.17 13.55
C PHE A 64 8.05 2.65 14.35
N LEU A 65 8.44 3.90 14.16
CA LEU A 65 9.58 4.50 14.84
C LEU A 65 9.37 4.53 16.35
N ARG A 66 8.17 4.93 16.82
CA ARG A 66 7.81 4.88 18.24
C ARG A 66 7.83 3.46 18.79
N SER A 67 7.35 2.48 18.03
CA SER A 67 7.36 1.08 18.45
C SER A 67 8.77 0.58 18.72
N LEU A 68 9.73 0.92 17.86
CA LEU A 68 11.13 0.58 18.05
C LEU A 68 11.81 1.43 19.13
N SER A 69 11.47 2.72 19.22
CA SER A 69 11.96 3.62 20.27
C SER A 69 11.53 3.18 21.66
N ASN A 70 10.32 2.64 21.81
CA ASN A 70 9.86 2.11 23.09
C ASN A 70 10.73 0.91 23.52
N ILE A 71 11.15 0.04 22.60
CA ILE A 71 12.06 -1.07 22.91
C ILE A 71 13.41 -0.54 23.41
N VAL A 72 13.96 0.48 22.76
CA VAL A 72 15.22 1.13 23.19
C VAL A 72 15.04 1.77 24.56
N ARG A 73 13.95 2.52 24.76
CA ARG A 73 13.61 3.18 26.02
C ARG A 73 13.42 2.19 27.17
N ASP A 74 12.82 1.03 26.92
CA ASP A 74 12.59 0.01 27.96
C ASP A 74 13.91 -0.66 28.39
N HIS A 75 14.94 -0.65 27.54
CA HIS A 75 16.25 -1.25 27.82
C HIS A 75 17.35 -0.21 28.14
N THR A 76 17.06 1.09 28.09
CA THR A 76 18.04 2.16 28.32
C THR A 76 17.45 3.30 29.17
N PRO A 77 18.24 4.03 29.97
CA PRO A 77 17.74 5.13 30.81
C PRO A 77 17.44 6.43 30.03
N LEU A 78 17.27 6.36 28.70
CA LEU A 78 17.11 7.53 27.84
C LEU A 78 15.71 8.14 27.96
N SER A 79 15.64 9.47 27.87
CA SER A 79 14.36 10.18 27.75
C SER A 79 13.66 9.86 26.42
N ASP A 80 12.36 10.15 26.31
CA ASP A 80 11.53 9.81 25.14
C ASP A 80 12.12 10.35 23.81
N GLY A 81 12.54 11.62 23.78
CA GLY A 81 13.12 12.23 22.58
C GLY A 81 14.48 11.65 22.17
N TRP A 82 15.35 11.35 23.14
CA TRP A 82 16.65 10.72 22.88
C TRP A 82 16.50 9.27 22.39
N SER A 83 15.51 8.55 22.91
CA SER A 83 15.21 7.19 22.46
C SER A 83 14.83 7.17 20.97
N ILE A 84 13.99 8.12 20.54
CA ILE A 84 13.62 8.27 19.12
C ILE A 84 14.86 8.57 18.25
N GLY A 85 15.73 9.48 18.71
CA GLY A 85 16.96 9.82 18.00
C GLY A 85 17.91 8.63 17.83
N VAL A 86 18.13 7.85 18.90
CA VAL A 86 18.96 6.64 18.85
C VAL A 86 18.34 5.59 17.93
N THR A 87 17.02 5.38 18.00
CA THR A 87 16.32 4.46 17.09
C THR A 87 16.45 4.90 15.63
N LEU A 88 16.32 6.19 15.34
CA LEU A 88 16.49 6.72 13.99
C LEU A 88 17.92 6.45 13.47
N LEU A 89 18.93 6.73 14.30
CA LEU A 89 20.33 6.46 13.95
C LEU A 89 20.58 4.96 13.71
N LEU A 90 20.03 4.09 14.55
CA LEU A 90 20.13 2.64 14.37
C LEU A 90 19.44 2.18 13.08
N LEU A 91 18.26 2.70 12.76
CA LEU A 91 17.56 2.40 11.50
C LEU A 91 18.36 2.86 10.29
N ILE A 92 18.90 4.08 10.32
CA ILE A 92 19.77 4.60 9.25
C ILE A 92 21.00 3.72 9.11
N ALA A 93 21.65 3.33 10.22
CA ALA A 93 22.81 2.44 10.19
C ALA A 93 22.47 1.08 9.56
N ILE A 94 21.35 0.46 9.95
CA ILE A 94 20.89 -0.82 9.38
C ILE A 94 20.61 -0.68 7.88
N ILE A 95 19.93 0.39 7.46
CA ILE A 95 19.63 0.65 6.05
C ILE A 95 20.91 0.88 5.25
N VAL A 96 21.84 1.71 5.74
CA VAL A 96 23.12 1.98 5.08
C VAL A 96 23.96 0.71 4.96
N LEU A 97 24.05 -0.09 6.02
CA LEU A 97 24.72 -1.39 5.99
C LEU A 97 24.04 -2.32 4.98
N GLY A 98 22.70 -2.40 5.01
CA GLY A 98 21.92 -3.16 4.05
C GLY A 98 22.22 -2.73 2.61
N ILE A 99 22.26 -1.43 2.33
CA ILE A 99 22.59 -0.90 1.01
C ILE A 99 24.02 -1.28 0.62
N VAL A 100 25.01 -1.02 1.48
CA VAL A 100 26.43 -1.26 1.16
C VAL A 100 26.71 -2.75 0.89
N TYR A 101 26.07 -3.67 1.61
CA TYR A 101 26.34 -5.10 1.49
C TYR A 101 25.39 -5.83 0.52
N LEU A 102 24.09 -5.52 0.53
CA LEU A 102 23.10 -6.23 -0.29
C LEU A 102 22.96 -5.61 -1.68
N VAL A 103 23.01 -4.29 -1.83
CA VAL A 103 22.71 -3.65 -3.13
C VAL A 103 23.74 -4.00 -4.20
N PRO A 104 25.06 -4.07 -3.97
CA PRO A 104 25.98 -4.52 -5.02
C PRO A 104 25.70 -5.97 -5.46
N SER A 105 25.41 -6.86 -4.51
CA SER A 105 25.11 -8.27 -4.80
C SER A 105 23.80 -8.43 -5.56
N ILE A 106 22.75 -7.72 -5.12
CA ILE A 106 21.45 -7.67 -5.78
C ILE A 106 21.56 -6.96 -7.12
N GLY A 107 22.34 -5.88 -7.22
CA GLY A 107 22.52 -5.08 -8.43
C GLY A 107 23.10 -5.89 -9.57
N ASN A 108 24.19 -6.62 -9.32
CA ASN A 108 24.77 -7.52 -10.32
C ASN A 108 23.77 -8.62 -10.76
N GLN A 109 22.98 -9.15 -9.82
CA GLN A 109 21.95 -10.16 -10.11
C GLN A 109 20.73 -9.56 -10.83
N LEU A 110 20.38 -8.30 -10.58
CA LEU A 110 19.34 -7.57 -11.30
C LEU A 110 19.79 -7.23 -12.72
N ASP A 111 21.06 -6.90 -12.92
CA ASP A 111 21.64 -6.69 -14.24
C ASP A 111 21.62 -7.99 -15.05
N GLU A 112 21.97 -9.12 -14.42
CA GLU A 112 21.84 -10.46 -15.01
C GLU A 112 20.36 -10.78 -15.33
N LEU A 113 19.43 -10.55 -14.41
CA LEU A 113 17.99 -10.71 -14.65
C LEU A 113 17.52 -9.85 -15.84
N SER A 114 17.98 -8.61 -15.96
CA SER A 114 17.59 -7.73 -17.07
C SER A 114 18.07 -8.22 -18.44
N GLN A 115 19.16 -8.99 -18.47
CA GLN A 115 19.72 -9.60 -19.68
C GLN A 115 19.08 -10.96 -19.99
N THR A 116 18.75 -11.73 -18.95
CA THR A 116 18.19 -13.08 -19.08
C THR A 116 16.68 -13.09 -19.30
N VAL A 117 15.92 -12.13 -18.76
CA VAL A 117 14.46 -12.05 -18.92
C VAL A 117 14.01 -11.98 -20.41
N PRO A 118 14.62 -11.16 -21.28
CA PRO A 118 14.27 -11.11 -22.70
C PRO A 118 14.48 -12.47 -23.40
N GLU A 119 15.59 -13.14 -23.10
CA GLU A 119 15.90 -14.49 -23.61
C GLU A 119 14.89 -15.52 -23.10
N SER A 120 14.54 -15.46 -21.82
CA SER A 120 13.55 -16.33 -21.18
C SER A 120 12.19 -16.25 -21.87
N ILE A 121 11.74 -15.04 -22.25
CA ILE A 121 10.48 -14.86 -22.96
C ILE A 121 10.55 -15.50 -24.36
N GLN A 122 11.71 -15.38 -25.03
CA GLN A 122 11.91 -16.00 -26.33
C GLN A 122 11.87 -17.53 -26.25
N ASP A 123 12.47 -18.12 -25.21
CA ASP A 123 12.44 -19.56 -24.98
C ASP A 123 11.03 -20.08 -24.71
N VAL A 124 10.24 -19.36 -23.91
CA VAL A 124 8.82 -19.66 -23.69
C VAL A 124 8.06 -19.64 -25.02
N ARG A 125 8.32 -18.63 -25.86
CA ARG A 125 7.67 -18.52 -27.18
C ARG A 125 8.05 -19.67 -28.11
N ASN A 126 9.33 -20.03 -28.15
CA ASN A 126 9.83 -21.14 -28.95
C ASN A 126 9.20 -22.46 -28.52
N PHE A 127 9.14 -22.72 -27.22
CA PHE A 127 8.46 -23.89 -26.65
C PHE A 127 6.98 -23.92 -27.06
N LEU A 128 6.25 -22.82 -26.91
CA LEU A 128 4.82 -22.77 -27.28
C LEU A 128 4.59 -22.95 -28.80
N ASN A 129 5.50 -22.47 -29.64
CA ASN A 129 5.48 -22.70 -31.08
C ASN A 129 5.71 -24.18 -31.43
N GLU A 130 6.62 -24.87 -30.74
CA GLU A 130 6.92 -26.29 -30.96
C GLU A 130 5.70 -27.20 -30.65
N TYR A 131 4.92 -26.87 -29.61
CA TYR A 131 3.72 -27.61 -29.23
C TYR A 131 2.42 -27.17 -29.95
N GLY A 132 2.52 -26.35 -30.99
CA GLY A 132 1.37 -25.95 -31.82
C GLY A 132 0.40 -24.96 -31.17
N VAL A 133 0.75 -24.40 -30.00
CA VAL A 133 -0.02 -23.35 -29.32
C VAL A 133 0.40 -21.95 -29.80
N GLY A 134 1.52 -21.87 -30.52
CA GLY A 134 2.13 -20.64 -31.03
C GLY A 134 1.25 -19.79 -31.94
N SER A 135 0.29 -20.39 -32.66
CA SER A 135 -0.63 -19.66 -33.53
C SER A 135 -1.60 -18.75 -32.76
N PHE A 136 -1.92 -19.05 -31.49
CA PHE A 136 -2.71 -18.16 -30.63
C PHE A 136 -1.90 -16.95 -30.15
N ILE A 137 -0.59 -17.11 -30.00
CA ILE A 137 0.34 -16.07 -29.52
C ILE A 137 0.81 -15.16 -30.64
N GLN A 138 0.84 -15.63 -31.89
CA GLN A 138 1.11 -14.79 -33.07
C GLN A 138 -0.13 -14.02 -33.55
N ALA A 139 -1.34 -14.49 -33.24
CA ALA A 139 -2.59 -13.81 -33.58
C ALA A 139 -2.91 -12.61 -32.67
N GLN A 140 -2.39 -12.60 -31.44
CA GLN A 140 -2.23 -11.37 -30.68
C GLN A 140 -0.90 -10.76 -31.08
N GLU A 141 -0.89 -9.50 -31.54
CA GLU A 141 0.35 -8.73 -31.74
C GLU A 141 1.04 -8.48 -30.39
N ILE A 142 1.52 -9.53 -29.73
CA ILE A 142 2.41 -9.39 -28.58
C ILE A 142 3.70 -8.86 -29.17
N PRO A 143 4.06 -7.58 -28.90
CA PRO A 143 5.23 -6.99 -29.51
C PRO A 143 6.44 -7.83 -29.10
N GLU A 144 7.38 -8.02 -30.03
CA GLU A 144 8.63 -8.74 -29.78
C GLU A 144 9.19 -8.33 -28.41
N PRO A 145 9.70 -9.24 -27.56
CA PRO A 145 10.28 -8.85 -26.27
C PRO A 145 11.35 -7.78 -26.47
N THR A 146 12.12 -7.94 -27.56
CA THR A 146 13.06 -6.93 -28.02
C THR A 146 12.37 -5.64 -28.41
N GLN A 147 11.19 -5.56 -29.02
CA GLN A 147 10.46 -4.30 -29.28
C GLN A 147 9.68 -3.75 -28.06
N LEU A 148 9.27 -4.59 -27.10
CA LEU A 148 8.81 -4.15 -25.77
C LEU A 148 9.96 -3.52 -24.97
N LEU A 149 11.20 -3.96 -25.21
CA LEU A 149 12.41 -3.43 -24.59
C LEU A 149 13.10 -2.33 -25.45
N SER A 150 13.00 -2.37 -26.78
CA SER A 150 13.72 -1.53 -27.76
C SER A 150 12.84 -0.57 -28.56
N GLY A 151 11.55 -0.86 -28.76
CA GLY A 151 10.53 0.17 -29.06
C GLY A 151 10.37 1.17 -27.90
N GLN A 152 10.96 0.84 -26.74
CA GLN A 152 11.18 1.69 -25.59
C GLN A 152 12.57 2.36 -25.54
N MET A 153 13.53 1.98 -26.38
CA MET A 153 14.88 2.56 -26.46
C MET A 153 14.95 3.81 -27.36
N GLY A 154 13.92 4.12 -28.15
CA GLY A 154 13.89 5.29 -29.03
C GLY A 154 13.91 6.65 -28.33
N ASN A 155 13.69 6.71 -27.01
CA ASN A 155 13.80 7.94 -26.21
C ASN A 155 14.52 7.70 -24.88
N VAL A 156 15.77 7.26 -24.93
CA VAL A 156 16.63 7.12 -23.72
C VAL A 156 16.66 8.43 -22.92
N SER A 157 16.67 9.60 -23.56
CA SER A 157 16.68 10.90 -22.88
C SER A 157 15.37 11.21 -22.13
N SER A 158 14.20 10.90 -22.69
CA SER A 158 12.90 11.15 -22.01
C SER A 158 12.60 10.10 -20.94
N ARG A 159 13.16 8.89 -21.06
CA ARG A 159 13.11 7.86 -20.00
C ARG A 159 14.14 8.06 -18.92
N ILE A 160 15.34 8.57 -19.23
CA ILE A 160 16.25 9.08 -18.20
C ILE A 160 15.54 10.21 -17.47
N ALA A 161 14.97 11.20 -18.17
CA ALA A 161 14.18 12.25 -17.51
C ALA A 161 12.98 11.69 -16.71
N GLY A 162 12.29 10.66 -17.21
CA GLY A 162 11.16 9.99 -16.57
C GLY A 162 11.55 9.11 -15.36
N ILE A 163 12.68 8.41 -15.41
CA ILE A 163 13.25 7.63 -14.31
C ILE A 163 13.86 8.56 -13.29
N PHE A 164 14.51 9.66 -13.70
CA PHE A 164 14.97 10.71 -12.81
C PHE A 164 13.79 11.45 -12.16
N SER A 165 12.69 11.72 -12.87
CA SER A 165 11.50 12.34 -12.27
C SER A 165 10.77 11.36 -11.34
N THR A 166 10.73 10.07 -11.67
CA THR A 166 10.12 9.03 -10.81
C THR A 166 10.99 8.78 -9.57
N THR A 167 12.31 8.69 -9.73
CA THR A 167 13.26 8.54 -8.63
C THR A 167 13.28 9.79 -7.75
N MET A 168 13.26 10.98 -8.34
CA MET A 168 13.14 12.25 -7.59
C MET A 168 11.80 12.34 -6.86
N GLY A 169 10.70 11.90 -7.48
CA GLY A 169 9.40 11.81 -6.85
C GLY A 169 9.37 10.82 -5.67
N MET A 170 10.02 9.66 -5.81
CA MET A 170 10.19 8.68 -4.74
C MET A 170 11.04 9.22 -3.59
N ILE A 171 12.19 9.83 -3.89
CA ILE A 171 13.05 10.47 -2.88
C ILE A 171 12.28 11.57 -2.15
N SER A 172 11.57 12.42 -2.90
CA SER A 172 10.74 13.49 -2.31
C SER A 172 9.66 12.90 -1.40
N SER A 173 8.99 11.84 -1.84
CA SER A 173 7.99 11.12 -1.05
C SER A 173 8.57 10.54 0.22
N VAL A 174 9.74 9.88 0.14
CA VAL A 174 10.46 9.33 1.29
C VAL A 174 10.84 10.44 2.26
N ILE A 175 11.38 11.56 1.77
CA ILE A 175 11.72 12.72 2.59
C ILE A 175 10.46 13.23 3.31
N VAL A 176 9.34 13.43 2.60
CA VAL A 176 8.09 13.89 3.22
C VAL A 176 7.57 12.90 4.27
N ILE A 177 7.64 11.58 4.01
CA ILE A 177 7.26 10.54 4.97
C ILE A 177 8.17 10.59 6.21
N LEU A 178 9.48 10.72 6.02
CA LEU A 178 10.46 10.81 7.11
C LEU A 178 10.21 12.06 7.96
N PHE A 179 10.07 13.23 7.33
CA PHE A 179 9.80 14.48 8.04
C PHE A 179 8.45 14.40 8.76
N THR A 180 7.36 14.13 8.05
CA THR A 180 6.01 14.03 8.65
C THR A 180 5.98 13.02 9.79
N GLY A 181 6.56 11.83 9.58
CA GLY A 181 6.58 10.79 10.58
C GLY A 181 7.48 11.09 11.77
N LEU A 182 8.61 11.77 11.58
CA LEU A 182 9.43 12.27 12.69
C LEU A 182 8.66 13.30 13.53
N PHE A 183 8.04 14.28 12.89
CA PHE A 183 7.23 15.29 13.58
C PHE A 183 6.12 14.63 14.42
N PHE A 184 5.40 13.66 13.85
CA PHE A 184 4.37 12.90 14.57
C PHE A 184 4.96 11.99 15.67
N ALA A 185 6.14 11.40 15.46
CA ALA A 185 6.79 10.56 16.46
C ALA A 185 7.27 11.36 17.68
N PHE A 186 7.83 12.56 17.49
CA PHE A 186 8.34 13.36 18.60
C PHE A 186 7.22 13.89 19.51
N GLN A 187 6.08 14.31 18.96
CA GLN A 187 4.99 14.91 19.74
C GLN A 187 3.59 14.44 19.31
N PRO A 188 3.25 13.14 19.44
CA PRO A 188 1.97 12.62 18.94
C PRO A 188 0.76 13.26 19.63
N GLN A 189 0.87 13.54 20.94
CA GLN A 189 -0.24 14.09 21.72
C GLN A 189 -0.67 15.47 21.22
N MET A 190 0.27 16.30 20.72
CA MET A 190 -0.06 17.60 20.14
C MET A 190 -0.99 17.46 18.94
N TYR A 191 -0.73 16.50 18.05
CA TYR A 191 -1.55 16.25 16.86
C TYR A 191 -2.89 15.59 17.20
N ILE A 192 -2.88 14.63 18.13
CA ILE A 192 -4.11 13.99 18.63
C ILE A 192 -5.01 15.04 19.29
N ASP A 193 -4.48 15.86 20.19
CA ASP A 193 -5.23 16.92 20.87
C ASP A 193 -5.76 17.96 19.90
N GLY A 194 -4.97 18.32 18.88
CA GLY A 194 -5.40 19.18 17.79
C GLY A 194 -6.60 18.61 17.02
N PHE A 195 -6.51 17.34 16.61
CA PHE A 195 -7.60 16.65 15.91
C PHE A 195 -8.87 16.51 16.77
N ILE A 196 -8.73 16.15 18.04
CA ILE A 196 -9.85 16.01 18.97
C ILE A 196 -10.60 17.34 19.19
N LYS A 197 -9.93 18.50 19.05
CA LYS A 197 -10.60 19.80 19.13
C LYS A 197 -11.63 20.03 18.03
N LEU A 198 -11.42 19.45 16.84
CA LEU A 198 -12.35 19.50 15.71
C LEU A 198 -13.61 18.64 15.93
N ILE A 199 -13.54 17.71 16.89
CA ILE A 199 -14.64 16.79 17.20
C ILE A 199 -15.59 17.44 18.22
N PRO A 200 -16.92 17.30 18.06
CA PRO A 200 -17.91 17.76 19.02
C PRO A 200 -17.64 17.24 20.43
N GLN A 201 -17.83 18.09 21.45
CA GLN A 201 -17.46 17.80 22.84
C GLN A 201 -17.99 16.45 23.36
N LYS A 202 -19.22 16.08 22.97
CA LYS A 202 -19.86 14.82 23.36
C LYS A 202 -19.13 13.56 22.88
N ALA A 203 -18.43 13.65 21.74
CA ALA A 203 -17.75 12.52 21.11
C ALA A 203 -16.23 12.47 21.42
N ARG A 204 -15.65 13.51 22.02
CA ARG A 204 -14.19 13.62 22.22
C ARG A 204 -13.57 12.44 22.99
N SER A 205 -14.22 11.97 24.06
CA SER A 205 -13.73 10.81 24.83
C SER A 205 -13.68 9.57 23.95
N ARG A 206 -14.78 9.28 23.25
CA ARG A 206 -14.90 8.12 22.37
C ARG A 206 -13.90 8.18 21.22
N SER A 207 -13.68 9.36 20.64
CA SER A 207 -12.69 9.52 19.57
C SER A 207 -11.26 9.31 20.03
N ARG A 208 -10.90 9.69 21.27
CA ARG A 208 -9.59 9.37 21.85
C ARG A 208 -9.41 7.87 22.01
N GLU A 209 -10.40 7.16 22.54
CA GLU A 209 -10.37 5.70 22.64
C GLU A 209 -10.15 5.04 21.27
N ILE A 210 -10.85 5.52 20.24
CA ILE A 210 -10.70 5.01 18.87
C ILE A 210 -9.30 5.27 18.33
N LEU A 211 -8.74 6.47 18.53
CA LEU A 211 -7.38 6.80 18.06
C LEU A 211 -6.32 5.95 18.75
N THR A 212 -6.44 5.74 20.07
CA THR A 212 -5.53 4.85 20.80
C THR A 212 -5.65 3.40 20.33
N ALA A 213 -6.88 2.92 20.07
CA ALA A 213 -7.09 1.59 19.51
C ALA A 213 -6.49 1.47 18.10
N LEU A 214 -6.66 2.48 17.24
CA LEU A 214 -6.06 2.51 15.90
C LEU A 214 -4.54 2.51 15.96
N GLU A 215 -3.92 3.33 16.82
CA GLU A 215 -2.47 3.33 17.03
C GLU A 215 -1.98 1.92 17.39
N TYR A 216 -2.64 1.29 18.37
CA TYR A 216 -2.28 -0.05 18.82
C TYR A 216 -2.43 -1.09 17.70
N THR A 217 -3.58 -1.09 17.01
CA THR A 217 -3.86 -2.04 15.93
C THR A 217 -2.87 -1.86 14.78
N LEU A 218 -2.61 -0.62 14.35
CA LEU A 218 -1.65 -0.32 13.27
C LEU A 218 -0.22 -0.70 13.67
N ARG A 219 0.17 -0.43 14.92
CA ARG A 219 1.49 -0.82 15.44
C ARG A 219 1.71 -2.32 15.32
N TRP A 220 0.78 -3.11 15.83
CA TRP A 220 0.92 -4.56 15.78
C TRP A 220 0.78 -5.12 14.38
N TRP A 221 -0.10 -4.54 13.55
CA TRP A 221 -0.22 -4.89 12.15
C TRP A 221 1.06 -4.62 11.36
N LEU A 222 1.79 -3.53 11.64
CA LEU A 222 3.08 -3.24 11.03
C LEU A 222 4.15 -4.27 11.42
N ILE A 223 4.28 -4.57 12.72
CA ILE A 223 5.24 -5.58 13.22
C ILE A 223 4.96 -6.93 12.58
N ALA A 224 3.68 -7.32 12.57
CA ALA A 224 3.15 -8.48 11.89
C ALA A 224 3.58 -8.53 10.42
N ARG A 225 3.39 -7.42 9.70
CA ARG A 225 3.70 -7.33 8.29
C ARG A 225 5.18 -7.52 8.01
N PHE A 226 6.06 -6.84 8.73
CA PHE A 226 7.51 -6.99 8.57
C PHE A 226 7.98 -8.41 8.92
N LEU A 227 7.44 -9.03 9.97
CA LEU A 227 7.78 -10.40 10.32
C LEU A 227 7.35 -11.39 9.23
N SER A 228 6.15 -11.20 8.66
CA SER A 228 5.65 -11.99 7.53
C SER A 228 6.57 -11.86 6.32
N MET A 229 6.97 -10.65 5.96
CA MET A 229 7.88 -10.41 4.83
C MET A 229 9.23 -11.10 5.03
N ALA A 230 9.81 -10.99 6.23
CA ALA A 230 11.08 -11.64 6.54
C ALA A 230 10.97 -13.17 6.46
N LEU A 231 9.88 -13.75 6.99
CA LEU A 231 9.63 -15.18 6.92
C LEU A 231 9.46 -15.66 5.47
N ILE A 232 8.66 -14.94 4.67
CA ILE A 232 8.45 -15.25 3.25
C ILE A 232 9.76 -15.15 2.48
N ALA A 233 10.57 -14.11 2.72
CA ALA A 233 11.87 -13.97 2.10
C ALA A 233 12.74 -15.19 2.38
N VAL A 234 12.91 -15.56 3.65
CA VAL A 234 13.73 -16.71 4.07
C VAL A 234 13.20 -18.02 3.48
N LEU A 235 11.89 -18.29 3.56
CA LEU A 235 11.29 -19.48 2.98
C LEU A 235 11.49 -19.56 1.47
N THR A 236 11.40 -18.41 0.77
CA THR A 236 11.65 -18.32 -0.66
C THR A 236 13.10 -18.60 -1.00
N VAL A 237 14.06 -18.00 -0.27
CA VAL A 237 15.49 -18.27 -0.47
C VAL A 237 15.77 -19.77 -0.30
N ILE A 238 15.25 -20.38 0.77
CA ILE A 238 15.45 -21.81 1.05
C ILE A 238 14.81 -22.66 -0.05
N GLY A 239 13.57 -22.36 -0.45
CA GLY A 239 12.86 -23.13 -1.48
C GLY A 239 13.52 -23.05 -2.85
N LEU A 240 13.92 -21.85 -3.28
CA LEU A 240 14.64 -21.66 -4.53
C LEU A 240 16.04 -22.29 -4.51
N TRP A 241 16.74 -22.21 -3.38
CA TRP A 241 18.02 -22.86 -3.21
C TRP A 241 17.91 -24.39 -3.26
N LEU A 242 16.87 -24.97 -2.65
CA LEU A 242 16.59 -26.42 -2.72
C LEU A 242 16.21 -26.90 -4.13
N LEU A 243 15.67 -26.01 -4.96
CA LEU A 243 15.35 -26.27 -6.35
C LEU A 243 16.52 -25.94 -7.30
N ASP A 244 17.70 -25.60 -6.78
CA ASP A 244 18.88 -25.20 -7.55
C ASP A 244 18.62 -24.01 -8.51
N VAL A 245 17.71 -23.10 -8.13
CA VAL A 245 17.44 -21.88 -8.89
C VAL A 245 18.52 -20.83 -8.56
N PRO A 246 19.21 -20.25 -9.55
CA PRO A 246 20.22 -19.23 -9.33
C PRO A 246 19.58 -17.98 -8.75
N MET A 247 20.41 -17.14 -8.12
CA MET A 247 19.95 -15.88 -7.52
C MET A 247 18.86 -16.06 -6.44
N ALA A 248 18.76 -17.24 -5.82
CA ALA A 248 17.77 -17.55 -4.78
C ALA A 248 17.69 -16.47 -3.69
N LEU A 249 18.84 -15.93 -3.26
CA LEU A 249 18.92 -14.84 -2.28
C LEU A 249 18.23 -13.56 -2.79
N THR A 250 18.56 -13.10 -3.98
CA THR A 250 17.98 -11.86 -4.56
C THR A 250 16.50 -12.03 -4.84
N LEU A 251 16.11 -13.16 -5.43
CA LEU A 251 14.71 -13.49 -5.72
C LEU A 251 13.88 -13.64 -4.44
N GLY A 252 14.46 -14.21 -3.38
CA GLY A 252 13.81 -14.31 -2.07
C GLY A 252 13.62 -12.96 -1.39
N ILE A 253 14.63 -12.09 -1.41
CA ILE A 253 14.50 -10.72 -0.90
C ILE A 253 13.46 -9.94 -1.71
N LEU A 254 13.53 -10.00 -3.04
CA LEU A 254 12.56 -9.37 -3.93
C LEU A 254 11.14 -9.85 -3.64
N THR A 255 10.96 -11.17 -3.49
CA THR A 255 9.67 -11.78 -3.12
C THR A 255 9.17 -11.23 -1.79
N GLY A 256 9.99 -11.26 -0.73
CA GLY A 256 9.61 -10.75 0.58
C GLY A 256 9.31 -9.24 0.59
N LEU A 257 9.97 -8.44 -0.24
CA LEU A 257 9.66 -7.01 -0.40
C LEU A 257 8.36 -6.80 -1.15
N LEU A 258 8.16 -7.50 -2.27
CA LEU A 258 6.94 -7.41 -3.09
C LEU A 258 5.72 -7.83 -2.28
N THR A 259 5.86 -8.84 -1.42
CA THR A 259 4.74 -9.28 -0.58
C THR A 259 4.30 -8.23 0.41
N PHE A 260 4.95 -7.07 0.59
CA PHE A 260 4.42 -5.94 1.38
C PHE A 260 3.06 -5.45 0.90
N ILE A 261 2.78 -5.52 -0.41
CA ILE A 261 1.50 -5.14 -1.01
C ILE A 261 0.67 -6.41 -1.24
N PRO A 262 -0.44 -6.63 -0.51
CA PRO A 262 -1.27 -7.82 -0.68
C PRO A 262 -1.75 -7.97 -2.13
N ILE A 263 -1.92 -9.22 -2.58
CA ILE A 263 -2.41 -9.60 -3.92
C ILE A 263 -1.42 -9.27 -5.05
N ILE A 264 -1.09 -7.99 -5.26
CA ILE A 264 -0.17 -7.55 -6.31
C ILE A 264 1.22 -8.13 -6.08
N GLY A 265 1.68 -8.10 -4.82
CA GLY A 265 2.99 -8.58 -4.42
C GLY A 265 3.20 -10.06 -4.73
N ALA A 266 2.23 -10.90 -4.37
CA ALA A 266 2.32 -12.34 -4.60
C ALA A 266 2.34 -12.66 -6.10
N SER A 267 1.47 -12.05 -6.90
CA SER A 267 1.43 -12.30 -8.35
C SER A 267 2.70 -11.82 -9.06
N LEU A 268 3.20 -10.64 -8.71
CA LEU A 268 4.42 -10.10 -9.33
C LEU A 268 5.68 -10.84 -8.87
N ALA A 269 5.73 -11.32 -7.63
CA ALA A 269 6.92 -11.96 -7.07
C ALA A 269 7.27 -13.30 -7.74
N ILE A 270 6.28 -14.02 -8.28
CA ILE A 270 6.51 -15.33 -8.92
C ILE A 270 7.15 -15.16 -10.30
N VAL A 271 6.93 -14.03 -10.97
CA VAL A 271 7.31 -13.82 -12.37
C VAL A 271 8.82 -13.97 -12.60
N PRO A 272 9.71 -13.24 -11.89
CA PRO A 272 11.16 -13.35 -12.15
C PRO A 272 11.73 -14.76 -11.85
N PRO A 273 11.46 -15.41 -10.70
CA PRO A 273 11.91 -16.77 -10.42
C PRO A 273 11.42 -17.80 -11.45
N MET A 274 10.16 -17.67 -11.90
CA MET A 274 9.59 -18.61 -12.87
C MET A 274 10.28 -18.50 -14.24
N LEU A 275 10.55 -17.27 -14.70
CA LEU A 275 11.27 -17.03 -15.96
C LEU A 275 12.68 -17.62 -15.92
N ILE A 276 13.41 -17.39 -14.82
CA ILE A 276 14.76 -17.92 -14.63
C ILE A 276 14.79 -19.44 -14.47
N ALA A 277 13.76 -20.03 -13.87
CA ALA A 277 13.64 -21.48 -13.82
C ALA A 277 13.35 -22.07 -15.21
N PHE A 278 12.58 -21.37 -16.04
CA PHE A 278 12.19 -21.82 -17.37
C PHE A 278 13.39 -21.92 -18.32
N THR A 279 14.35 -20.98 -18.25
CA THR A 279 15.57 -21.02 -19.08
C THR A 279 16.45 -22.24 -18.80
N GLN A 280 16.41 -22.75 -17.57
CA GLN A 280 17.13 -23.99 -17.24
C GLN A 280 16.35 -25.23 -17.68
N SER A 281 15.06 -25.28 -17.37
CA SER A 281 14.18 -26.38 -17.77
C SER A 281 12.71 -25.99 -17.58
N PRO A 282 11.83 -26.24 -18.57
CA PRO A 282 10.39 -26.03 -18.41
C PRO A 282 9.81 -26.77 -17.19
N MET A 283 10.36 -27.94 -16.84
CA MET A 283 9.90 -28.70 -15.67
C MET A 283 10.31 -28.02 -14.36
N LEU A 284 11.48 -27.37 -14.32
CA LEU A 284 11.91 -26.60 -13.15
C LEU A 284 10.97 -25.42 -12.90
N ALA A 285 10.52 -24.74 -13.96
CA ALA A 285 9.52 -23.67 -13.84
C ALA A 285 8.20 -24.17 -13.23
N VAL A 286 7.77 -25.39 -13.57
CA VAL A 286 6.58 -26.01 -12.95
C VAL A 286 6.81 -26.29 -11.46
N TYR A 287 8.00 -26.77 -11.07
CA TYR A 287 8.34 -26.96 -9.65
C TYR A 287 8.37 -25.63 -8.88
N VAL A 288 8.94 -24.58 -9.45
CA VAL A 288 8.93 -23.23 -8.86
C VAL A 288 7.50 -22.71 -8.72
N LEU A 289 6.66 -22.84 -9.74
CA LEU A 289 5.25 -22.47 -9.66
C LEU A 289 4.53 -23.23 -8.53
N GLY A 290 4.71 -24.55 -8.47
CA GLY A 290 4.14 -25.39 -7.40
C GLY A 290 4.62 -24.96 -6.01
N PHE A 291 5.91 -24.68 -5.85
CA PHE A 291 6.48 -24.16 -4.62
C PHE A 291 5.84 -22.82 -4.21
N TYR A 292 5.70 -21.87 -5.12
CA TYR A 292 5.09 -20.57 -4.83
C TYR A 292 3.59 -20.68 -4.49
N LEU A 293 2.86 -21.61 -5.11
CA LEU A 293 1.47 -21.89 -4.74
C LEU A 293 1.36 -22.42 -3.31
N VAL A 294 2.25 -23.33 -2.92
CA VAL A 294 2.35 -23.83 -1.54
C VAL A 294 2.72 -22.70 -0.60
N LEU A 295 3.71 -21.89 -0.95
CA LEU A 295 4.16 -20.75 -0.15
C LEU A 295 3.04 -19.73 0.05
N GLN A 296 2.30 -19.39 -1.00
CA GLN A 296 1.15 -18.48 -0.94
C GLN A 296 0.03 -19.04 -0.08
N THR A 297 -0.19 -20.35 -0.12
CA THR A 297 -1.15 -21.05 0.75
C THR A 297 -0.71 -20.96 2.22
N ILE A 298 0.57 -21.22 2.51
CA ILE A 298 1.14 -21.07 3.85
C ILE A 298 1.01 -19.61 4.33
N GLU A 299 1.32 -18.64 3.47
CA GLU A 299 1.17 -17.22 3.81
C GLU A 299 -0.29 -16.86 4.16
N SER A 300 -1.22 -17.29 3.33
CA SER A 300 -2.64 -16.91 3.44
C SER A 300 -3.34 -17.60 4.61
N TYR A 301 -3.06 -18.90 4.83
CA TYR A 301 -3.78 -19.72 5.80
C TYR A 301 -3.05 -19.93 7.13
N ILE A 302 -1.73 -19.74 7.19
CA ILE A 302 -0.94 -20.00 8.39
C ILE A 302 -0.28 -18.71 8.90
N ILE A 303 0.52 -18.06 8.07
CA ILE A 303 1.30 -16.90 8.50
C ILE A 303 0.37 -15.74 8.85
N THR A 304 -0.52 -15.36 7.93
CA THR A 304 -1.42 -14.22 8.11
C THR A 304 -2.28 -14.36 9.38
N PRO A 305 -2.97 -15.50 9.62
CA PRO A 305 -3.79 -15.67 10.82
C PRO A 305 -2.98 -15.68 12.12
N ILE A 306 -1.87 -16.43 12.20
CA ILE A 306 -1.03 -16.52 13.42
C ILE A 306 -0.49 -15.14 13.81
N VAL A 307 -0.05 -14.40 12.80
CA VAL A 307 0.52 -13.07 12.95
C VAL A 307 -0.55 -12.06 13.40
N GLN A 308 -1.78 -12.16 12.87
CA GLN A 308 -2.92 -11.32 13.28
C GLN A 308 -3.48 -11.69 14.66
N GLU A 309 -3.55 -12.97 15.02
CA GLU A 309 -4.04 -13.42 16.33
C GLU A 309 -3.15 -12.95 17.48
N ARG A 310 -1.82 -12.96 17.27
CA ARG A 310 -0.85 -12.42 18.24
C ARG A 310 -0.99 -10.91 18.44
N ALA A 311 -1.41 -10.17 17.42
CA ALA A 311 -1.73 -8.76 17.51
C ALA A 311 -2.99 -8.51 18.37
N ILE A 312 -4.02 -9.35 18.22
CA ILE A 312 -5.31 -9.19 18.92
C ILE A 312 -5.25 -9.70 20.37
N SER A 313 -4.57 -10.81 20.63
CA SER A 313 -4.45 -11.37 21.98
C SER A 313 -3.79 -10.41 22.98
N ARG A 314 -2.92 -9.52 22.51
CA ARG A 314 -2.32 -8.48 23.34
C ARG A 314 -3.21 -7.24 23.54
N LEU A 315 -4.28 -7.03 22.74
CA LEU A 315 -5.31 -5.99 22.99
C LEU A 315 -6.16 -6.30 24.23
N ARG A 316 -6.21 -7.58 24.64
CA ARG A 316 -7.07 -8.05 25.74
C ARG A 316 -6.38 -8.03 27.11
N ARG A 317 -5.09 -7.69 27.17
CA ARG A 317 -4.31 -7.54 28.41
C ARG A 317 -3.97 -6.07 28.61
#